data_AF-A0A431LHR8-F1
#
_entry.id   AF-A0A431LHR8-F1
#
_cell.length_a   1.000
_cell.length_b   1.000
_cell.length_c   1.000
_cell.angle_alpha   90.00
_cell.angle_beta   90.00
_cell.angle_gamma   90.00
#
_symmetry.space_group_name_H-M   'P 1'
#
loop_
_entity.id
_entity.type
_entity.pdbx_description
1 polymer ?
#
loop_
_entity_poly.entity_id
_entity_poly.type
_entity_poly.pdbx_seq_one_letter_code
_entity_poly.pdbx_strand_id
1 'polypeptide(L)'
;MSVASSADGSESRDVVSTTVPSFEPAADVSLSTTLGHQGYTLVAIGFIMFELGFLTLYSNDFWFEVNIAWLGVPAALVALVVTHFFLSWVESEAGCNFFSPIWKRRPPCVYRQWLRLDSSDLEPGVSFGQRHVLWRAIDEVELTMWGNLRILSRALSGAPSTKLKKSGIPLFQPVGAEEILKVPFGFASVADQKLLIDTMQYYNPALKLNSRLSKRLAQPEVKGTVYVQQFGAVFLFLVLMDVGFSMFNYLEMLKNYYLCDFTAVGDSRIERKLAPHFFEQAEEIREHPVPFSWVSTKIMREGKVASGLYQTRAEALWALGRKDEAIESMRKSLELSPSFRLNLKVARMMALNGQKDKAEEQLKEAMEDHETALLPRLYMLALTPDLDRSNLYKAYLHDLDDDLFGSDLLWPPGSHVFLQDVFYREDLTFIFDRMLNTDSSGIRGKEVIPKSQRKRKPRAEK
;
A
#
# COMPACT_ATOMS: atom_id res chain seq x y z
N MET A 1 -72.32 -38.40 -20.58
CA MET A 1 -71.60 -39.70 -20.63
C MET A 1 -70.49 -39.61 -19.59
N SER A 2 -70.67 -40.02 -18.31
CA SER A 2 -70.75 -41.40 -17.80
C SER A 2 -69.66 -42.25 -18.44
N VAL A 3 -68.57 -42.64 -17.77
CA VAL A 3 -68.44 -43.81 -16.86
C VAL A 3 -67.05 -43.70 -16.19
N ALA A 4 -66.91 -43.47 -14.88
CA ALA A 4 -66.61 -44.44 -13.79
C ALA A 4 -65.68 -45.63 -14.13
N SER A 5 -64.48 -45.72 -13.53
CA SER A 5 -63.95 -47.00 -13.01
C SER A 5 -62.78 -46.78 -12.05
N SER A 6 -62.96 -47.32 -10.85
CA SER A 6 -62.02 -47.54 -9.77
C SER A 6 -60.89 -48.50 -10.11
N ALA A 7 -59.72 -48.31 -9.50
CA ALA A 7 -58.77 -49.37 -9.21
C ALA A 7 -58.03 -49.04 -7.90
N ASP A 8 -58.40 -49.78 -6.85
CA ASP A 8 -57.66 -49.95 -5.60
C ASP A 8 -56.27 -50.54 -5.90
N GLY A 9 -55.24 -49.91 -5.34
CA GLY A 9 -53.87 -50.41 -5.34
C GLY A 9 -53.28 -50.24 -3.95
N SER A 10 -53.28 -51.33 -3.19
CA SER A 10 -52.66 -51.44 -1.87
C SER A 10 -51.13 -51.35 -1.99
N GLU A 11 -50.55 -50.19 -1.69
CA GLU A 11 -49.11 -50.03 -1.50
C GLU A 11 -48.67 -50.65 -0.16
N SER A 12 -47.97 -51.77 -0.26
CA SER A 12 -47.16 -52.35 0.80
C SER A 12 -46.05 -51.37 1.19
N ARG A 13 -46.11 -50.87 2.42
CA ARG A 13 -45.01 -50.11 3.05
C ARG A 13 -43.84 -51.06 3.30
N ASP A 14 -42.92 -51.13 2.34
CA ASP A 14 -41.59 -51.63 2.58
C ASP A 14 -40.87 -50.66 3.52
N VAL A 15 -40.65 -51.13 4.76
CA VAL A 15 -39.79 -50.47 5.74
C VAL A 15 -38.36 -50.59 5.22
N VAL A 16 -37.95 -49.62 4.41
CA VAL A 16 -36.54 -49.39 4.06
C VAL A 16 -35.84 -49.03 5.37
N SER A 17 -35.22 -50.04 6.00
CA SER A 17 -34.20 -49.85 7.02
C SER A 17 -33.06 -49.05 6.38
N THR A 18 -33.13 -47.74 6.50
CA THR A 18 -32.02 -46.82 6.24
C THR A 18 -30.91 -47.17 7.22
N THR A 19 -30.01 -48.06 6.79
CA THR A 19 -28.68 -48.20 7.37
C THR A 19 -28.02 -46.84 7.28
N VAL A 20 -28.03 -46.11 8.39
CA VAL A 20 -27.26 -44.88 8.55
C VAL A 20 -25.81 -45.27 8.24
N PRO A 21 -25.18 -44.68 7.20
CA PRO A 21 -23.78 -44.98 6.91
C PRO A 21 -22.98 -44.71 8.18
N SER A 22 -22.32 -45.75 8.69
CA SER A 22 -21.45 -45.66 9.84
C SER A 22 -20.30 -44.72 9.49
N PHE A 23 -20.39 -43.48 9.96
CA PHE A 23 -19.31 -42.52 9.88
C PHE A 23 -18.19 -42.98 10.82
N GLU A 24 -17.16 -43.61 10.27
CA GLU A 24 -15.90 -43.85 10.99
C GLU A 24 -15.02 -42.61 10.83
N PRO A 25 -14.60 -41.95 11.93
CA PRO A 25 -13.68 -40.82 11.83
C PRO A 25 -12.37 -41.29 11.22
N ALA A 26 -12.00 -40.72 10.08
CA ALA A 26 -10.73 -41.02 9.42
C ALA A 26 -9.55 -40.69 10.35
N ALA A 27 -8.55 -41.56 10.36
CA ALA A 27 -7.36 -41.39 11.18
C ALA A 27 -6.58 -40.13 10.78
N ASP A 28 -6.22 -39.28 11.76
CA ASP A 28 -5.38 -38.09 11.65
C ASP A 28 -5.53 -37.28 10.34
N VAL A 29 -6.58 -36.46 10.24
CA VAL A 29 -6.85 -35.65 9.05
C VAL A 29 -6.41 -34.20 9.25
N SER A 30 -5.49 -33.73 8.39
CA SER A 30 -5.17 -32.30 8.30
C SER A 30 -6.18 -31.60 7.39
N LEU A 31 -6.88 -30.59 7.93
CA LEU A 31 -7.78 -29.75 7.17
C LEU A 31 -6.96 -28.65 6.47
N SER A 32 -7.06 -28.64 5.14
CA SER A 32 -6.40 -27.64 4.30
C SER A 32 -7.27 -26.41 4.09
N THR A 33 -6.64 -25.26 3.85
CA THR A 33 -7.35 -24.06 3.40
C THR A 33 -7.67 -24.14 1.91
N THR A 34 -8.68 -23.38 1.46
CA THR A 34 -9.02 -23.28 0.05
C THR A 34 -7.90 -22.62 -0.75
N LEU A 35 -7.75 -23.03 -2.02
CA LEU A 35 -6.78 -22.42 -2.94
C LEU A 35 -6.99 -20.90 -3.11
N GLY A 36 -8.25 -20.45 -3.06
CA GLY A 36 -8.57 -19.02 -3.08
C GLY A 36 -7.94 -18.30 -1.89
N HIS A 37 -8.18 -18.79 -0.66
CA HIS A 37 -7.58 -18.22 0.55
C HIS A 37 -6.04 -18.22 0.51
N GLN A 38 -5.44 -19.32 0.06
CA GLN A 38 -3.99 -19.41 -0.12
C GLN A 38 -3.48 -18.34 -1.09
N GLY A 39 -4.15 -18.18 -2.22
CA GLY A 39 -3.82 -17.14 -3.21
C GLY A 39 -3.94 -15.73 -2.65
N TYR A 40 -5.07 -15.40 -2.00
CA TYR A 40 -5.26 -14.08 -1.38
C TYR A 40 -4.19 -13.77 -0.33
N THR A 41 -3.92 -14.72 0.56
CA THR A 41 -2.92 -14.55 1.64
C THR A 41 -1.51 -14.40 1.07
N LEU A 42 -1.17 -15.21 0.08
CA LEU A 42 0.13 -15.16 -0.60
C LEU A 42 0.35 -13.83 -1.31
N VAL A 43 -0.63 -13.34 -2.07
CA VAL A 43 -0.52 -12.05 -2.78
C VAL A 43 -0.52 -10.89 -1.81
N ALA A 44 -1.37 -10.90 -0.77
CA ALA A 44 -1.46 -9.80 0.18
C ALA A 44 -0.16 -9.60 0.97
N ILE A 45 0.43 -10.68 1.49
CA ILE A 45 1.73 -10.59 2.19
C ILE A 45 2.87 -10.42 1.18
N GLY A 46 2.76 -11.01 -0.01
CA GLY A 46 3.72 -10.88 -1.09
C GLY A 46 3.87 -9.45 -1.59
N PHE A 47 2.78 -8.69 -1.59
CA PHE A 47 2.79 -7.26 -1.87
C PHE A 47 3.66 -6.51 -0.85
N ILE A 48 3.50 -6.79 0.45
CA ILE A 48 4.33 -6.18 1.51
C ILE A 48 5.81 -6.55 1.33
N MET A 49 6.11 -7.81 1.05
CA MET A 49 7.50 -8.26 0.81
C MET A 49 8.10 -7.61 -0.43
N PHE A 50 7.31 -7.44 -1.48
CA PHE A 50 7.69 -6.70 -2.67
C PHE A 50 7.97 -5.23 -2.34
N GLU A 51 7.09 -4.55 -1.60
CA GLU A 51 7.29 -3.15 -1.19
C GLU A 51 8.57 -2.95 -0.38
N LEU A 52 8.87 -3.84 0.58
CA LEU A 52 10.11 -3.77 1.35
C LEU A 52 11.36 -3.94 0.46
N GLY A 53 11.31 -4.88 -0.48
CA GLY A 53 12.37 -5.07 -1.47
C GLY A 53 12.52 -3.86 -2.40
N PHE A 54 11.40 -3.32 -2.88
CA PHE A 54 11.37 -2.16 -3.77
C PHE A 54 11.85 -0.90 -3.05
N LEU A 55 11.47 -0.66 -1.80
CA LEU A 55 11.94 0.48 -1.01
C LEU A 55 13.45 0.40 -0.77
N THR A 56 13.98 -0.81 -0.57
CA THR A 56 15.43 -1.05 -0.48
C THR A 56 16.11 -0.69 -1.80
N LEU A 57 15.55 -1.12 -2.94
CA LEU A 57 16.07 -0.73 -4.27
C LEU A 57 16.03 0.79 -4.45
N TYR A 58 14.88 1.42 -4.20
CA TYR A 58 14.64 2.86 -4.35
C TYR A 58 15.60 3.72 -3.51
N SER A 59 16.00 3.23 -2.33
CA SER A 59 16.87 3.96 -1.40
C SER A 59 18.38 3.82 -1.69
N ASN A 60 18.77 3.07 -2.72
CA ASN A 60 20.18 2.80 -3.04
C ASN A 60 20.53 3.17 -4.49
N ASP A 61 21.82 3.35 -4.78
CA ASP A 61 22.35 3.73 -6.10
C ASP A 61 23.01 2.56 -6.86
N PHE A 62 23.13 1.36 -6.27
CA PHE A 62 23.86 0.22 -6.86
C PHE A 62 23.34 -0.26 -8.22
N TRP A 63 22.08 0.04 -8.54
CA TRP A 63 21.40 -0.40 -9.76
C TRP A 63 21.44 0.64 -10.89
N PHE A 64 22.00 1.84 -10.66
CA PHE A 64 21.98 2.93 -11.65
C PHE A 64 22.63 2.55 -12.98
N GLU A 65 23.63 1.67 -12.96
CA GLU A 65 24.34 1.21 -14.18
C GLU A 65 23.55 0.17 -14.99
N VAL A 66 22.46 -0.38 -14.43
CA VAL A 66 21.69 -1.47 -15.02
C VAL A 66 20.31 -0.95 -15.43
N ASN A 67 19.81 -1.40 -16.58
CA ASN A 67 18.41 -1.20 -16.94
C ASN A 67 17.54 -2.17 -16.12
N ILE A 68 16.72 -1.62 -15.21
CA ILE A 68 15.88 -2.41 -14.31
C ILE A 68 14.44 -2.56 -14.79
N ALA A 69 14.04 -1.96 -15.93
CA ALA A 69 12.66 -1.99 -16.44
C ALA A 69 12.07 -3.42 -16.51
N TRP A 70 12.87 -4.37 -16.97
CA TRP A 70 12.46 -5.77 -17.13
C TRP A 70 12.38 -6.56 -15.82
N LEU A 71 12.95 -6.05 -14.72
CA LEU A 71 13.00 -6.75 -13.43
C LEU A 71 11.69 -6.70 -12.65
N GLY A 72 10.73 -5.86 -13.03
CA GLY A 72 9.50 -5.68 -12.26
C GLY A 72 8.70 -6.97 -12.00
N VAL A 73 8.42 -7.74 -13.06
CA VAL A 73 7.70 -9.02 -12.96
C VAL A 73 8.55 -10.08 -12.24
N PRO A 74 9.83 -10.32 -12.61
CA PRO A 74 10.70 -11.22 -11.86
C PRO A 74 10.80 -10.89 -10.36
N ALA A 75 10.92 -9.61 -10.00
CA ALA A 75 11.00 -9.17 -8.61
C ALA A 75 9.70 -9.50 -7.83
N ALA A 76 8.54 -9.27 -8.45
CA ALA A 76 7.26 -9.63 -7.86
C ALA A 76 7.12 -11.17 -7.68
N LEU A 77 7.55 -11.96 -8.67
CA LEU A 77 7.57 -13.43 -8.55
C LEU A 77 8.51 -13.91 -7.44
N VAL A 78 9.72 -13.35 -7.34
CA VAL A 78 10.66 -13.66 -6.24
C VAL A 78 10.04 -13.30 -4.89
N ALA A 79 9.38 -12.14 -4.78
CA ALA A 79 8.69 -11.75 -3.56
C ALA A 79 7.60 -12.76 -3.16
N LEU A 80 6.83 -13.28 -4.11
CA LEU A 80 5.84 -14.34 -3.87
C LEU A 80 6.49 -15.64 -3.41
N VAL A 81 7.61 -16.05 -4.02
CA VAL A 81 8.34 -17.26 -3.61
C VAL A 81 8.88 -17.12 -2.18
N VAL A 82 9.52 -16.00 -1.87
CA VAL A 82 10.01 -15.70 -0.51
C VAL A 82 8.84 -15.69 0.48
N THR A 83 7.72 -15.10 0.10
CA THR A 83 6.50 -15.07 0.93
C THR A 83 5.93 -16.45 1.16
N HIS A 84 5.93 -17.32 0.15
CA HIS A 84 5.48 -18.70 0.29
C HIS A 84 6.31 -19.46 1.34
N PHE A 85 7.63 -19.33 1.29
CA PHE A 85 8.52 -19.92 2.28
C PHE A 85 8.33 -19.32 3.66
N PHE A 86 8.21 -17.99 3.75
CA PHE A 86 7.95 -17.30 5.00
C PHE A 86 6.64 -17.76 5.64
N LEU A 87 5.54 -17.80 4.89
CA LEU A 87 4.24 -18.25 5.37
C LEU A 87 4.26 -19.72 5.81
N SER A 88 4.90 -20.59 5.04
CA SER A 88 5.06 -22.00 5.40
C SER A 88 5.89 -22.18 6.67
N TRP A 89 6.92 -21.34 6.87
CA TRP A 89 7.71 -21.33 8.08
C TRP A 89 6.93 -20.78 9.29
N VAL A 90 6.16 -19.69 9.13
CA VAL A 90 5.31 -19.12 10.18
C VAL A 90 4.25 -20.11 10.67
N GLU A 91 3.71 -20.93 9.76
CA GLU A 91 2.73 -21.98 10.07
C GLU A 91 3.37 -23.23 10.72
N SER A 92 4.67 -23.45 10.51
CA SER A 92 5.40 -24.58 11.09
C SER A 92 5.51 -24.52 12.62
N GLU A 93 5.85 -25.64 13.24
CA GLU A 93 6.11 -25.73 14.68
C GLU A 93 7.22 -24.76 15.13
N ALA A 94 8.27 -24.60 14.34
CA ALA A 94 9.36 -23.66 14.61
C ALA A 94 8.87 -22.22 14.63
N GLY A 95 8.02 -21.84 13.66
CA GLY A 95 7.39 -20.51 13.62
C GLY A 95 6.47 -20.26 14.81
N CYS A 96 5.63 -21.23 15.17
CA CYS A 96 4.76 -21.15 16.34
C CYS A 96 5.55 -20.99 17.65
N ASN A 97 6.70 -21.66 17.78
CA ASN A 97 7.62 -21.50 18.91
C ASN A 97 8.22 -20.10 18.96
N PHE A 98 8.72 -19.60 17.82
CA PHE A 98 9.31 -18.26 17.72
C PHE A 98 8.32 -17.17 18.13
N PHE A 99 7.08 -17.26 17.67
CA PHE A 99 6.02 -16.30 17.99
C PHE A 99 5.26 -16.58 19.28
N SER A 100 5.68 -17.58 20.07
CA SER A 100 4.98 -18.02 21.27
C SER A 100 4.75 -16.93 22.34
N PRO A 101 5.63 -15.93 22.56
CA PRO A 101 5.40 -14.89 23.58
C PRO A 101 4.18 -14.01 23.26
N ILE A 102 3.94 -13.75 21.98
CA ILE A 102 2.87 -12.86 21.50
C ILE A 102 1.60 -13.67 21.20
N TRP A 103 1.75 -14.79 20.51
CA TRP A 103 0.63 -15.56 19.96
C TRP A 103 0.25 -16.77 20.82
N LYS A 104 0.90 -16.94 21.98
CA LYS A 104 0.64 -18.04 22.93
C LYS A 104 0.61 -19.41 22.23
N ARG A 105 1.61 -19.65 21.37
CA ARG A 105 1.82 -20.85 20.53
C ARG A 105 0.77 -21.09 19.44
N ARG A 106 -0.05 -20.10 19.11
CA ARG A 106 -0.91 -20.12 17.91
C ARG A 106 -0.09 -19.70 16.69
N PRO A 107 -0.39 -20.24 15.49
CA PRO A 107 0.20 -19.74 14.26
C PRO A 107 -0.25 -18.29 14.04
N PRO A 108 0.68 -17.35 13.78
CA PRO A 108 0.34 -15.96 13.48
C PRO A 108 -0.51 -15.79 12.22
N CYS A 109 -0.36 -16.70 11.26
CA CYS A 109 -1.08 -16.71 10.01
C CYS A 109 -1.52 -18.13 9.67
N VAL A 110 -2.70 -18.25 9.08
CA VAL A 110 -3.26 -19.51 8.57
C VAL A 110 -3.04 -19.53 7.06
N TYR A 111 -2.16 -20.40 6.57
CA TYR A 111 -1.78 -20.42 5.16
C TYR A 111 -2.25 -21.70 4.46
N ARG A 112 -1.61 -22.85 4.69
CA ARG A 112 -1.97 -24.13 4.05
C ARG A 112 -2.80 -25.03 4.95
N GLN A 113 -2.38 -25.18 6.20
CA GLN A 113 -2.96 -26.11 7.17
C GLN A 113 -3.46 -25.34 8.37
N TRP A 114 -4.78 -25.26 8.50
CA TRP A 114 -5.35 -24.47 9.58
C TRP A 114 -5.66 -25.30 10.81
N LEU A 115 -6.16 -26.53 10.65
CA LEU A 115 -6.46 -27.44 11.76
C LEU A 115 -5.99 -28.86 11.44
N ARG A 116 -5.59 -29.60 12.47
CA ARG A 116 -5.37 -31.04 12.40
C ARG A 116 -6.36 -31.72 13.34
N LEU A 117 -7.12 -32.67 12.80
CA LEU A 117 -8.05 -33.51 13.54
C LEU A 117 -7.26 -34.72 14.02
N ASP A 118 -6.97 -34.79 15.31
CA ASP A 118 -6.27 -35.92 15.89
C ASP A 118 -7.30 -36.92 16.39
N SER A 119 -7.24 -38.13 15.84
CA SER A 119 -8.15 -39.23 16.18
C SER A 119 -7.51 -40.21 17.15
N SER A 120 -6.47 -39.80 17.88
CA SER A 120 -5.73 -40.71 18.76
C SER A 120 -6.67 -41.32 19.80
N ASP A 121 -6.54 -42.64 20.04
CA ASP A 121 -7.42 -43.37 20.96
C ASP A 121 -7.35 -42.86 22.41
N LEU A 122 -6.22 -42.25 22.78
CA LEU A 122 -5.95 -41.75 24.14
C LEU A 122 -6.48 -40.34 24.35
N GLU A 123 -6.22 -39.43 23.41
CA GLU A 123 -6.56 -38.01 23.51
C GLU A 123 -7.07 -37.49 22.15
N PRO A 124 -8.33 -37.80 21.79
CA PRO A 124 -8.88 -37.32 20.54
C PRO A 124 -9.22 -35.83 20.69
N GLY A 125 -8.76 -35.02 19.74
CA GLY A 125 -8.89 -33.57 19.80
C GLY A 125 -8.60 -32.87 18.48
N VAL A 126 -8.56 -31.54 18.56
CA VAL A 126 -8.19 -30.66 17.46
C VAL A 126 -6.92 -29.90 17.81
N SER A 127 -5.97 -29.93 16.89
CA SER A 127 -4.72 -29.20 16.98
C SER A 127 -4.76 -27.95 16.08
N PHE A 128 -4.46 -26.79 16.65
CA PHE A 128 -4.28 -25.51 15.96
C PHE A 128 -2.87 -24.97 16.23
N GLY A 129 -1.96 -25.17 15.27
CA GLY A 129 -0.52 -25.05 15.51
C GLY A 129 -0.07 -26.03 16.58
N GLN A 130 0.47 -25.52 17.69
CA GLN A 130 0.89 -26.35 18.83
C GLN A 130 -0.16 -26.48 19.93
N ARG A 131 -1.33 -25.87 19.76
CA ARG A 131 -2.40 -25.99 20.75
C ARG A 131 -3.27 -27.19 20.43
N HIS A 132 -3.30 -28.15 21.33
CA HIS A 132 -4.20 -29.28 21.27
C HIS A 132 -5.42 -29.04 22.18
N VAL A 133 -6.62 -29.27 21.66
CA VAL A 133 -7.89 -29.09 22.38
C VAL A 133 -8.69 -30.37 22.28
N LEU A 134 -8.94 -31.02 23.41
CA LEU A 134 -9.71 -32.26 23.48
C LEU A 134 -11.16 -32.02 23.02
N TRP A 135 -11.72 -32.94 22.22
CA TRP A 135 -13.10 -32.80 21.74
C TRP A 135 -14.13 -32.70 22.87
N ARG A 136 -13.91 -33.46 23.95
CA ARG A 136 -14.77 -33.47 25.14
C ARG A 136 -14.77 -32.15 25.91
N ALA A 137 -13.74 -31.32 25.72
CA ALA A 137 -13.68 -30.01 26.37
C ALA A 137 -14.49 -28.95 25.62
N ILE A 138 -14.94 -29.21 24.38
CA ILE A 138 -15.69 -28.25 23.58
C ILE A 138 -17.17 -28.38 23.89
N ASP A 139 -17.79 -27.32 24.41
CA ASP A 139 -19.20 -27.33 24.79
C ASP A 139 -20.10 -26.70 23.73
N GLU A 140 -19.64 -25.61 23.10
CA GLU A 140 -20.44 -24.80 22.21
C GLU A 140 -19.61 -24.35 21.00
N VAL A 141 -20.19 -24.43 19.81
CA VAL A 141 -19.57 -23.96 18.57
C VAL A 141 -20.52 -23.00 17.87
N GLU A 142 -20.03 -21.79 17.63
CA GLU A 142 -20.84 -20.71 17.10
C GLU A 142 -20.23 -20.11 15.84
N LEU A 143 -21.05 -19.88 14.83
CA LEU A 143 -20.69 -19.02 13.72
C LEU A 143 -21.14 -17.58 13.99
N THR A 144 -20.17 -16.67 14.08
CA THR A 144 -20.41 -15.23 14.27
C THR A 144 -21.07 -14.59 13.04
N MET A 145 -21.59 -13.36 13.21
CA MET A 145 -22.10 -12.56 12.09
C MET A 145 -21.07 -12.27 11.00
N TRP A 146 -19.79 -12.27 11.36
CA TRP A 146 -18.68 -12.02 10.44
C TRP A 146 -18.12 -13.29 9.81
N GLY A 147 -18.78 -14.44 10.00
CA GLY A 147 -18.34 -15.72 9.43
C GLY A 147 -17.14 -16.36 10.14
N ASN A 148 -16.76 -15.88 11.32
CA ASN A 148 -15.78 -16.55 12.17
C ASN A 148 -16.43 -17.67 12.97
N LEU A 149 -15.80 -18.84 12.98
CA LEU A 149 -16.10 -19.94 13.88
C LEU A 149 -15.50 -19.65 15.25
N ARG A 150 -16.31 -19.71 16.29
CA ARG A 150 -15.89 -19.64 17.69
C ARG A 150 -16.09 -21.00 18.33
N ILE A 151 -15.02 -21.51 18.92
CA ILE A 151 -15.03 -22.73 19.72
C ILE A 151 -14.96 -22.31 21.17
N LEU A 152 -16.00 -22.67 21.94
CA LEU A 152 -16.17 -22.25 23.32
C LEU A 152 -16.11 -23.46 24.26
N SER A 153 -15.50 -23.26 25.43
CA SER A 153 -15.42 -24.27 26.48
C SER A 153 -15.70 -23.68 27.85
N ARG A 154 -16.49 -24.41 28.63
CA ARG A 154 -16.79 -24.16 30.04
C ARG A 154 -15.74 -24.77 30.96
N ALA A 155 -14.90 -25.69 30.47
CA ALA A 155 -13.83 -26.29 31.27
C ALA A 155 -12.75 -25.24 31.64
N LEU A 156 -12.58 -24.21 30.82
CA LEU A 156 -11.64 -23.10 31.07
C LEU A 156 -12.24 -22.00 31.93
N SER A 157 -13.57 -21.85 31.91
CA SER A 157 -14.23 -20.90 32.77
C SER A 157 -14.19 -21.42 34.21
N GLY A 158 -13.33 -20.81 35.05
CA GLY A 158 -13.17 -21.19 36.44
C GLY A 158 -14.50 -21.20 37.21
N ALA A 159 -14.50 -21.81 38.40
CA ALA A 159 -15.68 -21.86 39.27
C ALA A 159 -16.35 -20.46 39.36
N PRO A 160 -17.68 -20.36 39.31
CA PRO A 160 -18.39 -19.09 39.33
C PRO A 160 -17.85 -18.22 40.46
N SER A 161 -17.27 -17.07 40.10
CA SER A 161 -16.76 -16.12 41.07
C SER A 161 -17.90 -15.70 41.99
N THR A 162 -17.88 -16.22 43.20
CA THR A 162 -18.81 -15.83 44.29
C THR A 162 -18.54 -14.42 44.81
N LYS A 163 -17.58 -13.68 44.23
CA LYS A 163 -17.24 -12.30 44.60
C LYS A 163 -18.08 -11.27 43.83
N LEU A 164 -19.41 -11.37 43.93
CA LEU A 164 -20.32 -10.27 43.59
C LEU A 164 -21.66 -10.46 44.34
N LYS A 165 -21.59 -10.54 45.67
CA LYS A 165 -22.77 -10.54 46.56
C LYS A 165 -23.11 -9.18 47.19
N LYS A 166 -22.45 -8.08 46.80
CA LYS A 166 -22.65 -6.75 47.42
C LYS A 166 -23.45 -5.73 46.61
N SER A 167 -23.83 -6.01 45.37
CA SER A 167 -24.80 -5.19 44.63
C SER A 167 -26.08 -6.02 44.45
N GLY A 168 -27.19 -5.57 45.02
CA GLY A 168 -28.49 -6.27 45.02
C GLY A 168 -29.20 -6.33 43.66
N ILE A 169 -28.46 -6.69 42.61
CA ILE A 169 -28.99 -6.98 41.28
C ILE A 169 -29.08 -8.51 41.17
N PRO A 170 -30.22 -9.09 40.76
CA PRO A 170 -30.39 -10.54 40.69
C PRO A 170 -29.34 -11.17 39.76
N LEU A 171 -28.59 -12.12 40.34
CA LEU A 171 -27.39 -12.73 39.78
C LEU A 171 -27.70 -14.15 39.30
N PHE A 172 -27.70 -14.37 37.99
CA PHE A 172 -27.34 -15.64 37.33
C PHE A 172 -27.03 -15.32 35.85
N GLN A 173 -25.92 -14.64 35.58
CA GLN A 173 -25.30 -14.88 34.27
C GLN A 173 -24.57 -16.22 34.41
N PRO A 174 -24.96 -17.27 33.67
CA PRO A 174 -24.15 -18.49 33.62
C PRO A 174 -22.74 -18.06 33.24
N VAL A 175 -21.73 -18.59 33.94
CA VAL A 175 -20.33 -18.36 33.56
C VAL A 175 -20.24 -18.78 32.09
N GLY A 176 -20.14 -17.79 31.21
CA GLY A 176 -20.18 -18.00 29.78
C GLY A 176 -18.99 -18.86 29.39
N ALA A 177 -19.20 -19.80 28.46
CA ALA A 177 -18.10 -20.59 27.92
C ALA A 177 -17.03 -19.64 27.37
N GLU A 178 -15.76 -19.88 27.73
CA GLU A 178 -14.64 -19.06 27.29
C GLU A 178 -14.21 -19.43 25.87
N GLU A 179 -13.74 -18.42 25.12
CA GLU A 179 -13.29 -18.59 23.74
C GLU A 179 -11.91 -19.25 23.68
N ILE A 180 -11.88 -20.51 23.25
CA ILE A 180 -10.63 -21.26 23.04
C ILE A 180 -9.98 -20.85 21.73
N LEU A 181 -10.78 -20.82 20.66
CA LEU A 181 -10.33 -20.60 19.30
C LEU A 181 -11.37 -19.78 18.54
N LYS A 182 -10.88 -18.79 17.78
CA LYS A 182 -11.67 -18.00 16.85
C LYS A 182 -10.94 -17.92 15.54
N VAL A 183 -11.56 -18.46 14.50
CA VAL A 183 -10.95 -18.64 13.19
C VAL A 183 -11.97 -18.35 12.09
N PRO A 184 -11.60 -17.64 11.01
CA PRO A 184 -12.51 -17.42 9.90
C PRO A 184 -12.92 -18.74 9.24
N PHE A 185 -14.22 -19.05 9.27
CA PHE A 185 -14.72 -20.37 8.82
C PHE A 185 -14.68 -20.51 7.30
N GLY A 186 -14.66 -19.38 6.58
CA GLY A 186 -14.58 -19.33 5.12
C GLY A 186 -13.25 -19.79 4.53
N PHE A 187 -12.24 -20.08 5.36
CA PHE A 187 -10.93 -20.55 4.88
C PHE A 187 -10.95 -22.02 4.45
N ALA A 188 -11.88 -22.82 4.95
CA ALA A 188 -12.00 -24.24 4.63
C ALA A 188 -13.06 -24.49 3.55
N SER A 189 -12.95 -25.59 2.80
CA SER A 189 -14.01 -26.00 1.89
C SER A 189 -15.30 -26.35 2.64
N VAL A 190 -16.46 -26.35 1.97
CA VAL A 190 -17.72 -26.74 2.64
C VAL A 190 -17.65 -28.20 3.11
N ALA A 191 -16.95 -29.06 2.38
CA ALA A 191 -16.70 -30.45 2.77
C ALA A 191 -15.86 -30.53 4.06
N ASP A 192 -14.76 -29.78 4.15
CA ASP A 192 -13.91 -29.74 5.36
C ASP A 192 -14.62 -29.11 6.55
N GLN A 193 -15.45 -28.08 6.30
CA GLN A 193 -16.31 -27.47 7.31
C GLN A 193 -17.30 -28.48 7.90
N LYS A 194 -17.92 -29.31 7.05
CA LYS A 194 -18.82 -30.39 7.49
C LYS A 194 -18.05 -31.46 8.25
N LEU A 195 -16.94 -31.93 7.68
CA LEU A 195 -16.08 -32.94 8.32
C LEU A 195 -15.66 -32.52 9.73
N LEU A 196 -15.26 -31.26 9.92
CA LEU A 196 -14.91 -30.73 11.23
C LEU A 196 -16.07 -30.83 12.23
N ILE A 197 -17.26 -30.38 11.84
CA ILE A 197 -18.43 -30.33 12.72
C ILE A 197 -18.98 -31.73 12.98
N ASP A 198 -19.03 -32.58 11.97
CA ASP A 198 -19.45 -33.98 12.10
C ASP A 198 -18.51 -34.73 13.05
N THR A 199 -17.19 -34.50 12.96
CA THR A 199 -16.20 -35.05 13.89
C THR A 199 -16.42 -34.53 15.32
N MET A 200 -16.68 -33.24 15.49
CA MET A 200 -16.98 -32.66 16.81
C MET A 200 -18.26 -33.25 17.42
N GLN A 201 -19.33 -33.43 16.64
CA GLN A 201 -20.59 -34.02 17.10
C GLN A 201 -20.47 -35.51 17.38
N TYR A 202 -19.63 -36.23 16.63
CA TYR A 202 -19.33 -37.64 16.88
C TYR A 202 -18.70 -37.84 18.27
N TYR A 203 -17.67 -37.06 18.60
CA TYR A 203 -16.99 -37.16 19.91
C TYR A 203 -17.74 -36.48 21.05
N ASN A 204 -18.56 -35.47 20.77
CA ASN A 204 -19.44 -34.84 21.76
C ASN A 204 -20.87 -34.66 21.20
N PRO A 205 -21.75 -35.66 21.37
CA PRO A 205 -23.14 -35.59 20.91
C PRO A 205 -23.96 -34.48 21.58
N ALA A 206 -23.52 -33.97 22.74
CA ALA A 206 -24.18 -32.88 23.47
C ALA A 206 -23.76 -31.48 22.98
N LEU A 207 -22.91 -31.40 21.95
CA LEU A 207 -22.38 -30.15 21.41
C LEU A 207 -23.50 -29.23 20.91
N LYS A 208 -23.52 -28.00 21.42
CA LYS A 208 -24.50 -27.00 20.98
C LYS A 208 -23.97 -26.25 19.76
N LEU A 209 -24.71 -26.33 18.66
CA LEU A 209 -24.46 -25.53 17.46
C LEU A 209 -25.43 -24.35 17.41
N ASN A 210 -24.93 -23.18 17.03
CA ASN A 210 -25.81 -22.05 16.79
C ASN A 210 -26.59 -22.19 15.47
N SER A 211 -27.79 -21.59 15.42
CA SER A 211 -28.69 -21.71 14.26
C SER A 211 -28.08 -21.23 12.94
N ARG A 212 -27.12 -20.29 12.99
CA ARG A 212 -26.40 -19.80 11.80
C ARG A 212 -25.44 -20.83 11.23
N LEU A 213 -24.68 -21.51 12.09
CA LEU A 213 -23.77 -22.57 11.67
C LEU A 213 -24.55 -23.73 11.06
N SER A 214 -25.62 -24.17 11.72
CA SER A 214 -26.48 -25.24 11.18
C SER A 214 -27.08 -24.87 9.82
N LYS A 215 -27.55 -23.62 9.66
CA LYS A 215 -28.04 -23.12 8.37
C LYS A 215 -26.95 -23.11 7.30
N ARG A 216 -25.72 -22.72 7.63
CA ARG A 216 -24.60 -22.71 6.70
C ARG A 216 -24.19 -24.11 6.26
N LEU A 217 -24.13 -25.07 7.18
CA LEU A 217 -23.80 -26.47 6.87
C LEU A 217 -24.88 -27.15 6.01
N ALA A 218 -26.14 -26.74 6.17
CA ALA A 218 -27.24 -27.25 5.35
C ALA A 218 -27.24 -26.73 3.90
N GLN A 219 -26.50 -25.65 3.60
CA GLN A 219 -26.44 -25.12 2.24
C GLN A 219 -25.72 -26.09 1.30
N PRO A 220 -26.23 -26.30 0.08
CA PRO A 220 -25.55 -27.10 -0.93
C PRO A 220 -24.25 -26.40 -1.34
N GLU A 221 -23.23 -27.19 -1.67
CA GLU A 221 -21.96 -26.65 -2.16
C GLU A 221 -22.17 -26.06 -3.57
N VAL A 222 -22.12 -24.73 -3.65
CA VAL A 222 -22.21 -24.03 -4.93
C VAL A 222 -20.81 -23.91 -5.51
N LYS A 223 -20.47 -24.77 -6.47
CA LYS A 223 -19.15 -24.75 -7.14
C LYS A 223 -18.76 -23.36 -7.66
N GLY A 224 -19.75 -22.56 -8.07
CA GLY A 224 -19.55 -21.18 -8.52
C GLY A 224 -18.80 -20.29 -7.52
N THR A 225 -19.02 -20.43 -6.21
CA THR A 225 -18.36 -19.57 -5.21
C THR A 225 -16.85 -19.85 -5.12
N VAL A 226 -16.45 -21.11 -5.28
CA VAL A 226 -15.03 -21.50 -5.27
C VAL A 226 -14.30 -20.89 -6.46
N TYR A 227 -14.91 -20.96 -7.65
CA TYR A 227 -14.35 -20.34 -8.85
C TYR A 227 -14.22 -18.83 -8.71
N VAL A 228 -15.24 -18.13 -8.18
CA VAL A 228 -15.18 -16.67 -7.96
C VAL A 228 -14.01 -16.30 -7.05
N GLN A 229 -13.78 -17.05 -5.97
CA GLN A 229 -12.64 -16.82 -5.08
C GLN A 229 -11.30 -17.04 -5.77
N GLN A 230 -11.15 -18.13 -6.54
CA GLN A 230 -9.94 -18.42 -7.30
C GLN A 230 -9.67 -17.36 -8.37
N PHE A 231 -10.68 -16.95 -9.13
CA PHE A 231 -10.57 -15.89 -10.11
C PHE A 231 -10.15 -14.56 -9.48
N GLY A 232 -10.70 -14.21 -8.32
CA GLY A 232 -10.27 -13.01 -7.61
C GLY A 232 -8.82 -13.08 -7.10
N ALA A 233 -8.34 -14.25 -6.68
CA ALA A 233 -6.92 -14.43 -6.34
C ALA A 233 -6.00 -14.31 -7.57
N VAL A 234 -6.39 -14.89 -8.71
CA VAL A 234 -5.68 -14.73 -10.00
C VAL A 234 -5.67 -13.26 -10.43
N PHE A 235 -6.80 -12.56 -10.29
CA PHE A 235 -6.90 -11.14 -10.60
C PHE A 235 -5.93 -10.32 -9.74
N LEU A 236 -5.90 -10.52 -8.42
CA LEU A 236 -4.95 -9.82 -7.55
C LEU A 236 -3.49 -10.16 -7.85
N PHE A 237 -3.19 -11.40 -8.25
CA PHE A 237 -1.87 -11.78 -8.73
C PHE A 237 -1.48 -10.97 -9.97
N LEU A 238 -2.38 -10.83 -10.95
CA LEU A 238 -2.14 -10.01 -12.14
C LEU A 238 -1.96 -8.53 -11.78
N VAL A 239 -2.72 -8.00 -10.83
CA VAL A 239 -2.54 -6.64 -10.30
C VAL A 239 -1.15 -6.48 -9.69
N LEU A 240 -0.67 -7.43 -8.88
CA LEU A 240 0.67 -7.37 -8.32
C LEU A 240 1.77 -7.39 -9.41
N MET A 241 1.59 -8.19 -10.47
CA MET A 241 2.51 -8.19 -11.61
C MET A 241 2.52 -6.84 -12.33
N ASP A 242 1.34 -6.24 -12.53
CA ASP A 242 1.19 -4.92 -13.14
C ASP A 242 1.84 -3.82 -12.28
N VAL A 243 1.64 -3.87 -10.95
CA VAL A 243 2.33 -2.97 -10.01
C VAL A 243 3.84 -3.13 -10.14
N GLY A 244 4.35 -4.36 -10.08
CA GLY A 244 5.78 -4.65 -10.16
C GLY A 244 6.40 -4.10 -11.45
N PHE A 245 5.79 -4.39 -12.59
CA PHE A 245 6.22 -3.88 -13.88
C PHE A 245 6.16 -2.35 -13.96
N SER A 246 5.04 -1.74 -13.55
CA SER A 246 4.83 -0.30 -13.62
C SER A 246 5.80 0.49 -12.75
N MET A 247 6.06 0.02 -11.53
CA MET A 247 6.95 0.70 -10.58
C MET A 247 8.41 0.67 -11.04
N PHE A 248 8.87 -0.43 -11.62
CA PHE A 248 10.24 -0.55 -12.16
C PHE A 248 10.44 0.30 -13.42
N ASN A 249 9.46 0.33 -14.33
CA ASN A 249 9.50 1.24 -15.48
C ASN A 249 9.48 2.71 -15.05
N TYR A 250 8.63 3.04 -14.06
CA TYR A 250 8.59 4.38 -13.50
C TYR A 250 9.94 4.79 -12.92
N LEU A 251 10.57 3.90 -12.15
CA LEU A 251 11.88 4.16 -11.55
C LEU A 251 13.00 4.27 -12.60
N GLU A 252 13.00 3.41 -13.62
CA GLU A 252 13.94 3.47 -14.74
C GLU A 252 13.80 4.78 -15.54
N MET A 253 12.55 5.21 -15.79
CA MET A 253 12.25 6.48 -16.45
C MET A 253 12.76 7.68 -15.63
N LEU A 254 12.51 7.70 -14.32
CA LEU A 254 13.03 8.76 -13.43
C LEU A 254 14.57 8.76 -13.40
N LYS A 255 15.19 7.58 -13.33
CA LYS A 255 16.65 7.44 -13.42
C LYS A 255 17.17 8.09 -14.71
N ASN A 256 16.54 7.80 -15.84
CA ASN A 256 16.99 8.31 -17.14
C ASN A 256 16.82 9.84 -17.27
N TYR A 257 15.74 10.43 -16.73
CA TYR A 257 15.67 11.90 -16.64
C TYR A 257 16.74 12.49 -15.72
N TYR A 258 17.01 11.86 -14.57
CA TYR A 258 18.07 12.29 -13.68
C TYR A 258 19.45 12.21 -14.34
N LEU A 259 19.76 11.11 -15.04
CA LEU A 259 21.01 10.95 -15.77
C LEU A 259 21.14 11.97 -16.91
N CYS A 260 20.04 12.30 -17.59
CA CYS A 260 19.99 13.38 -18.58
C CYS A 260 20.42 14.71 -17.96
N ASP A 261 19.78 15.13 -16.86
CA ASP A 261 20.10 16.37 -16.16
C ASP A 261 21.56 16.39 -15.68
N PHE A 262 21.98 15.33 -14.98
CA PHE A 262 23.33 15.18 -14.45
C PHE A 262 24.40 15.27 -15.54
N THR A 263 24.21 14.60 -16.68
CA THR A 263 25.19 14.59 -17.78
C THR A 263 25.16 15.84 -18.64
N ALA A 264 24.01 16.53 -18.73
CA ALA A 264 23.89 17.82 -19.41
C ALA A 264 24.67 18.93 -18.70
N VAL A 265 24.69 18.88 -17.36
CA VAL A 265 25.40 19.85 -16.51
C VAL A 265 26.90 19.54 -16.38
N GLY A 266 27.31 18.27 -16.55
CA GLY A 266 28.70 17.83 -16.39
C GLY A 266 29.74 18.61 -17.20
N ASP A 267 30.98 18.65 -16.72
CA ASP A 267 32.08 19.40 -17.36
C ASP A 267 32.59 18.76 -18.66
N SER A 268 32.39 17.45 -18.81
CA SER A 268 32.90 16.69 -19.96
C SER A 268 32.00 16.88 -21.17
N ARG A 269 32.59 17.33 -22.29
CA ARG A 269 31.90 17.40 -23.60
C ARG A 269 31.35 16.04 -24.04
N ILE A 270 31.97 14.94 -23.62
CA ILE A 270 31.51 13.58 -23.95
C ILE A 270 30.23 13.26 -23.18
N GLU A 271 30.17 13.58 -21.88
CA GLU A 271 28.99 13.37 -21.04
C GLU A 271 27.79 14.17 -21.55
N ARG A 272 27.98 15.44 -21.91
CA ARG A 272 26.89 16.28 -22.46
C ARG A 272 26.28 15.73 -23.73
N LYS A 273 27.05 14.98 -24.54
CA LYS A 273 26.53 14.33 -25.76
C LYS A 273 25.64 13.12 -25.46
N LEU A 274 25.74 12.53 -24.27
CA LEU A 274 24.90 11.40 -23.83
C LEU A 274 23.56 11.86 -23.25
N ALA A 275 23.44 13.11 -22.79
CA ALA A 275 22.22 13.61 -22.18
C ALA A 275 20.95 13.44 -23.03
N PRO A 276 20.95 13.72 -24.35
CA PRO A 276 19.77 13.48 -25.19
C PRO A 276 19.37 12.01 -25.27
N HIS A 277 20.35 11.10 -25.24
CA HIS A 277 20.09 9.66 -25.29
C HIS A 277 19.34 9.18 -24.05
N PHE A 278 19.74 9.62 -22.86
CA PHE A 278 19.01 9.30 -21.63
C PHE A 278 17.60 9.89 -21.64
N PHE A 279 17.42 11.10 -22.17
CA PHE A 279 16.10 11.69 -22.31
C PHE A 279 15.19 10.88 -23.23
N GLU A 280 15.69 10.45 -24.39
CA GLU A 280 14.95 9.61 -25.34
C GLU A 280 14.54 8.27 -24.71
N GLN A 281 15.42 7.62 -23.96
CA GLN A 281 15.09 6.38 -23.24
C GLN A 281 13.96 6.58 -22.21
N ALA A 282 13.95 7.72 -21.50
CA ALA A 282 12.88 8.05 -20.57
C ALA A 282 11.55 8.29 -21.30
N GLU A 283 11.57 9.01 -22.42
CA GLU A 283 10.39 9.28 -23.24
C GLU A 283 9.83 8.01 -23.89
N GLU A 284 10.68 7.07 -24.32
CA GLU A 284 10.24 5.78 -24.87
C GLU A 284 9.36 5.02 -23.86
N ILE A 285 9.77 4.99 -22.59
CA ILE A 285 8.99 4.36 -21.50
C ILE A 285 7.67 5.12 -21.27
N ARG A 286 7.72 6.46 -21.32
CA ARG A 286 6.55 7.33 -21.06
C ARG A 286 5.49 7.25 -22.16
N GLU A 287 5.93 7.20 -23.43
CA GLU A 287 5.06 7.26 -24.61
C GLU A 287 4.52 5.88 -25.01
N HIS A 288 5.22 4.82 -24.62
CA HIS A 288 4.82 3.44 -24.87
C HIS A 288 4.54 2.67 -23.58
N PRO A 289 3.58 3.13 -22.73
CA PRO A 289 3.15 2.33 -21.60
C PRO A 289 2.48 1.06 -22.12
N VAL A 290 2.63 -0.04 -21.38
CA VAL A 290 2.01 -1.31 -21.76
C VAL A 290 0.48 -1.14 -21.81
N PRO A 291 -0.18 -1.55 -22.92
CA PRO A 291 -1.57 -1.18 -23.22
C PRO A 291 -2.61 -1.70 -22.20
N PHE A 292 -2.24 -2.66 -21.37
CA PHE A 292 -3.13 -3.27 -20.36
C PHE A 292 -2.73 -2.94 -18.92
N SER A 293 -1.84 -1.97 -18.71
CA SER A 293 -1.40 -1.58 -17.38
C SER A 293 -2.35 -0.54 -16.76
N TRP A 294 -3.11 -0.95 -15.75
CA TRP A 294 -3.96 -0.03 -14.97
C TRP A 294 -3.11 0.87 -14.08
N VAL A 295 -2.05 0.30 -13.51
CA VAL A 295 -1.17 1.00 -12.57
C VAL A 295 -0.34 2.06 -13.30
N SER A 296 0.29 1.72 -14.42
CA SER A 296 1.07 2.68 -15.21
C SER A 296 0.21 3.85 -15.68
N THR A 297 -0.99 3.56 -16.19
CA THR A 297 -1.94 4.59 -16.63
C THR A 297 -2.25 5.57 -15.49
N LYS A 298 -2.51 5.06 -14.29
CA LYS A 298 -2.81 5.90 -13.13
C LYS A 298 -1.59 6.68 -12.64
N ILE A 299 -0.43 6.02 -12.51
CA ILE A 299 0.82 6.62 -12.03
C ILE A 299 1.32 7.73 -12.95
N MET A 300 1.22 7.53 -14.28
CA MET A 300 1.80 8.44 -15.26
C MET A 300 0.87 9.58 -15.68
N ARG A 301 -0.46 9.43 -15.51
CA ARG A 301 -1.42 10.42 -16.02
C ARG A 301 -2.11 11.25 -14.95
N GLU A 302 -2.19 10.77 -13.72
CA GLU A 302 -3.05 11.40 -12.71
C GLU A 302 -2.34 11.66 -11.37
N GLY A 303 -2.70 12.78 -10.75
CA GLY A 303 -2.34 13.12 -9.38
C GLY A 303 -0.87 13.49 -9.17
N LYS A 304 -0.45 13.42 -7.90
CA LYS A 304 0.86 13.92 -7.44
C LYS A 304 2.05 13.21 -8.04
N VAL A 305 1.92 11.91 -8.35
CA VAL A 305 3.02 11.11 -8.91
C VAL A 305 3.29 11.52 -10.37
N ALA A 306 2.22 11.68 -11.16
CA ALA A 306 2.31 12.21 -12.52
C ALA A 306 2.83 13.65 -12.52
N SER A 307 2.35 14.50 -11.60
CA SER A 307 2.90 15.86 -11.42
C SER A 307 4.41 15.84 -11.18
N GLY A 308 4.90 15.00 -10.27
CA GLY A 308 6.34 14.83 -10.01
C GLY A 308 7.11 14.36 -11.24
N LEU A 309 6.54 13.44 -12.03
CA LEU A 309 7.13 13.00 -13.30
C LEU A 309 7.32 14.14 -14.29
N TYR A 310 6.28 14.95 -14.50
CA TYR A 310 6.36 16.12 -15.39
C TYR A 310 7.35 17.17 -14.90
N GLN A 311 7.52 17.29 -13.57
CA GLN A 311 8.55 18.15 -12.99
C GLN A 311 9.95 17.66 -13.33
N THR A 312 10.25 16.36 -13.13
CA THR A 312 11.56 15.77 -13.48
C THR A 312 11.82 15.87 -14.99
N ARG A 313 10.80 15.65 -15.83
CA ARG A 313 10.88 15.85 -17.28
C ARG A 313 11.23 17.30 -17.64
N ALA A 314 10.58 18.27 -16.98
CA ALA A 314 10.84 19.69 -17.19
C ALA A 314 12.29 20.07 -16.85
N GLU A 315 12.81 19.56 -15.73
CA GLU A 315 14.19 19.79 -15.30
C GLU A 315 15.18 19.20 -16.33
N ALA A 316 14.96 17.97 -16.80
CA ALA A 316 15.79 17.36 -17.85
C ALA A 316 15.75 18.13 -19.18
N LEU A 317 14.56 18.55 -19.64
CA LEU A 317 14.41 19.39 -20.84
C LEU A 317 15.13 20.73 -20.71
N TRP A 318 15.07 21.34 -19.52
CA TRP A 318 15.74 22.58 -19.22
C TRP A 318 17.26 22.44 -19.34
N ALA A 319 17.82 21.35 -18.80
CA ALA A 319 19.24 21.04 -18.88
C ALA A 319 19.71 20.81 -20.33
N LEU A 320 18.86 20.22 -21.17
CA LEU A 320 19.10 20.09 -22.63
C LEU A 320 18.99 21.41 -23.40
N GLY A 321 18.56 22.50 -22.77
CA GLY A 321 18.33 23.78 -23.41
C GLY A 321 16.99 23.91 -24.16
N ARG A 322 16.11 22.89 -24.07
CA ARG A 322 14.76 22.88 -24.66
C ARG A 322 13.78 23.61 -23.74
N LYS A 323 14.02 24.92 -23.55
CA LYS A 323 13.37 25.72 -22.51
C LYS A 323 11.85 25.85 -22.65
N ASP A 324 11.33 26.02 -23.86
CA ASP A 324 9.89 26.16 -24.07
C ASP A 324 9.13 24.88 -23.70
N GLU A 325 9.67 23.71 -24.10
CA GLU A 325 9.11 22.41 -23.75
C GLU A 325 9.22 22.09 -22.25
N ALA A 326 10.29 22.57 -21.60
CA ALA A 326 10.46 22.46 -20.16
C ALA A 326 9.35 23.24 -19.42
N ILE A 327 9.09 24.48 -19.84
CA ILE A 327 8.01 25.31 -19.26
C ILE A 327 6.66 24.63 -19.45
N GLU A 328 6.37 24.13 -20.65
CA GLU A 328 5.12 23.41 -20.94
C GLU A 328 4.97 22.15 -20.06
N SER A 329 6.05 21.40 -19.86
CA SER A 329 6.04 20.24 -18.96
C SER A 329 5.76 20.64 -17.52
N MET A 330 6.36 21.75 -17.06
CA MET A 330 6.15 22.26 -15.70
C MET A 330 4.72 22.78 -15.51
N ARG A 331 4.11 23.38 -16.54
CA ARG A 331 2.69 23.78 -16.52
C ARG A 331 1.78 22.56 -16.36
N LYS A 332 2.03 21.48 -17.12
CA LYS A 332 1.30 20.21 -16.94
C LYS A 332 1.47 19.62 -15.54
N SER A 333 2.67 19.74 -14.96
CA SER A 333 2.92 19.35 -13.56
C SER A 333 2.02 20.14 -12.59
N LEU A 334 1.90 21.45 -12.79
CA LEU A 334 1.04 22.32 -11.99
C LEU A 334 -0.46 22.02 -12.18
N GLU A 335 -0.91 21.73 -13.40
CA GLU A 335 -2.30 21.35 -13.69
C GLU A 335 -2.71 20.05 -12.96
N LEU A 336 -1.80 19.06 -12.89
CA LEU A 336 -2.06 17.78 -12.24
C LEU A 336 -2.06 17.86 -10.71
N SER A 337 -1.29 18.77 -10.15
CA SER A 337 -1.23 18.99 -8.70
C SER A 337 -0.93 20.46 -8.42
N PRO A 338 -1.97 21.32 -8.38
CA PRO A 338 -1.83 22.72 -8.06
C PRO A 338 -1.07 22.89 -6.75
N SER A 339 0.04 23.62 -6.82
CA SER A 339 0.94 23.83 -5.69
C SER A 339 1.63 25.16 -5.86
N PHE A 340 1.58 25.97 -4.80
CA PHE A 340 2.33 27.23 -4.68
C PHE A 340 3.77 27.10 -5.17
N ARG A 341 4.44 26.00 -4.80
CA ARG A 341 5.84 25.76 -5.16
C ARG A 341 6.02 25.48 -6.64
N LEU A 342 5.11 24.73 -7.24
CA LEU A 342 5.17 24.49 -8.68
C LEU A 342 4.89 25.79 -9.45
N ASN A 343 3.95 26.61 -8.99
CA ASN A 343 3.66 27.93 -9.57
C ASN A 343 4.92 28.82 -9.57
N LEU A 344 5.61 28.95 -8.44
CA LEU A 344 6.88 29.68 -8.36
C LEU A 344 7.99 29.10 -9.27
N LYS A 345 8.06 27.77 -9.40
CA LYS A 345 9.00 27.12 -10.33
C LYS A 345 8.69 27.45 -11.79
N VAL A 346 7.41 27.47 -12.19
CA VAL A 346 6.98 27.88 -13.53
C VAL A 346 7.40 29.32 -13.81
N ALA A 347 7.06 30.25 -12.90
CA ALA A 347 7.43 31.66 -13.03
C ALA A 347 8.96 31.84 -13.17
N ARG A 348 9.74 31.11 -12.37
CA ARG A 348 11.21 31.11 -12.48
C ARG A 348 11.69 30.68 -13.86
N MET A 349 11.18 29.57 -14.36
CA MET A 349 11.57 29.04 -15.67
C MET A 349 11.18 30.01 -16.80
N MET A 350 10.00 30.63 -16.74
CA MET A 350 9.58 31.68 -17.68
C MET A 350 10.53 32.88 -17.66
N ALA A 351 10.87 33.38 -16.47
CA ALA A 351 11.80 34.49 -16.31
C ALA A 351 13.20 34.18 -16.85
N LEU A 352 13.73 32.98 -16.57
CA LEU A 352 15.04 32.54 -17.08
C LEU A 352 15.04 32.24 -18.59
N ASN A 353 13.87 32.07 -19.19
CA ASN A 353 13.67 31.97 -20.63
C ASN A 353 13.45 33.35 -21.29
N GLY A 354 13.48 34.45 -20.53
CA GLY A 354 13.26 35.81 -21.03
C GLY A 354 11.79 36.21 -21.16
N GLN A 355 10.85 35.36 -20.76
CA GLN A 355 9.41 35.65 -20.76
C GLN A 355 9.02 36.39 -19.48
N LYS A 356 9.59 37.58 -19.27
CA LYS A 356 9.44 38.35 -18.04
C LYS A 356 7.98 38.69 -17.74
N ASP A 357 7.25 39.22 -18.70
CA ASP A 357 5.85 39.65 -18.51
C ASP A 357 4.94 38.50 -18.04
N LYS A 358 5.11 37.30 -18.63
CA LYS A 358 4.38 36.09 -18.24
C LYS A 358 4.78 35.60 -16.85
N ALA A 359 6.06 35.71 -16.50
CA ALA A 359 6.52 35.36 -15.16
C ALA A 359 5.93 36.30 -14.11
N GLU A 360 5.81 37.59 -14.41
CA GLU A 360 5.15 38.56 -13.52
C GLU A 360 3.67 38.26 -13.35
N GLU A 361 2.94 37.96 -14.43
CA GLU A 361 1.53 37.55 -14.35
C GLU A 361 1.35 36.31 -13.46
N GLN A 362 2.18 35.28 -13.68
CA GLN A 362 2.17 34.05 -12.90
C GLN A 362 2.48 34.28 -11.40
N LEU A 363 3.39 35.22 -11.09
CA LEU A 363 3.71 35.60 -9.72
C LEU A 363 2.60 36.39 -9.05
N LYS A 364 1.86 37.23 -9.79
CA LYS A 364 0.70 37.95 -9.26
C LYS A 364 -0.38 36.98 -8.84
N GLU A 365 -0.69 35.98 -9.68
CA GLU A 365 -1.60 34.88 -9.30
C GLU A 365 -1.12 34.18 -8.02
N ALA A 366 0.18 33.86 -7.91
CA ALA A 366 0.73 33.25 -6.70
C ALA A 366 0.67 34.15 -5.46
N MET A 367 0.70 35.48 -5.61
CA MET A 367 0.53 36.43 -4.50
C MET A 367 -0.94 36.55 -4.07
N GLU A 368 -1.86 36.54 -5.03
CA GLU A 368 -3.31 36.55 -4.76
C GLU A 368 -3.73 35.27 -4.02
N ASP A 369 -3.23 34.11 -4.44
CA ASP A 369 -3.50 32.83 -3.77
C ASP A 369 -2.83 32.72 -2.39
N HIS A 370 -1.74 33.46 -2.16
CA HIS A 370 -0.92 33.38 -0.96
C HIS A 370 -0.48 34.77 -0.47
N GLU A 371 -1.47 35.55 -0.01
CA GLU A 371 -1.29 36.93 0.43
C GLU A 371 -0.21 37.10 1.50
N THR A 372 0.01 36.11 2.37
CA THR A 372 1.00 36.18 3.46
C THR A 372 2.39 35.65 3.08
N ALA A 373 2.62 35.22 1.83
CA ALA A 373 3.91 34.64 1.42
C ALA A 373 4.91 35.72 0.97
N LEU A 374 6.12 35.71 1.55
CA LEU A 374 7.18 36.65 1.19
C LEU A 374 7.84 36.25 -0.14
N LEU A 375 7.96 34.95 -0.39
CA LEU A 375 8.71 34.43 -1.55
C LEU A 375 8.29 34.98 -2.94
N PRO A 376 7.00 34.99 -3.34
CA PRO A 376 6.59 35.53 -4.65
C PRO A 376 6.90 37.02 -4.78
N ARG A 377 6.83 37.77 -3.69
CA ARG A 377 7.17 39.20 -3.65
C ARG A 377 8.66 39.41 -3.86
N LEU A 378 9.50 38.60 -3.21
CA LEU A 378 10.95 38.61 -3.46
C LEU A 378 11.30 38.27 -4.91
N TYR A 379 10.56 37.36 -5.53
CA TYR A 379 10.68 37.06 -6.96
C TYR A 379 10.31 38.27 -7.81
N MET A 380 9.20 38.94 -7.51
CA MET A 380 8.75 40.12 -8.22
C MET A 380 9.78 41.26 -8.13
N LEU A 381 10.33 41.50 -6.93
CA LEU A 381 11.42 42.44 -6.69
C LEU A 381 12.66 42.09 -7.52
N ALA A 382 13.04 40.82 -7.58
CA ALA A 382 14.17 40.36 -8.38
C ALA A 382 13.94 40.52 -9.89
N LEU A 383 12.69 40.50 -10.35
CA LEU A 383 12.35 40.73 -11.76
C LEU A 383 12.31 42.21 -12.14
N THR A 384 12.13 43.12 -11.20
CA THR A 384 11.91 44.56 -11.44
C THR A 384 13.05 45.44 -10.92
N PRO A 385 14.30 45.26 -11.37
CA PRO A 385 15.47 45.98 -10.84
C PRO A 385 15.47 47.48 -11.14
N ASP A 386 14.69 47.93 -12.13
CA ASP A 386 14.69 49.31 -12.63
C ASP A 386 13.84 50.26 -11.80
N LEU A 387 13.00 49.74 -10.90
CA LEU A 387 12.18 50.54 -10.01
C LEU A 387 12.99 50.99 -8.79
N ASP A 388 12.78 52.24 -8.36
CA ASP A 388 13.34 52.73 -7.10
C ASP A 388 12.95 51.80 -5.95
N ARG A 389 13.92 51.48 -5.08
CA ARG A 389 13.75 50.55 -3.96
C ARG A 389 12.60 50.95 -3.05
N SER A 390 12.35 52.26 -2.89
CA SER A 390 11.22 52.76 -2.11
C SER A 390 9.87 52.41 -2.75
N ASN A 391 9.77 52.48 -4.09
CA ASN A 391 8.56 52.13 -4.83
C ASN A 391 8.34 50.62 -4.86
N LEU A 392 9.42 49.84 -4.95
CA LEU A 392 9.38 48.38 -4.89
C LEU A 392 8.85 47.85 -3.55
N TYR A 393 9.32 48.42 -2.44
CA TYR A 393 8.80 48.07 -1.11
C TYR A 393 7.30 48.41 -1.01
N LYS A 394 6.91 49.62 -1.43
CA LYS A 394 5.49 50.03 -1.41
C LYS A 394 4.61 49.14 -2.29
N ALA A 395 5.10 48.69 -3.43
CA ALA A 395 4.32 47.91 -4.37
C ALA A 395 4.11 46.44 -3.93
N TYR A 396 5.08 45.84 -3.23
CA TYR A 396 5.06 44.39 -3.01
C TYR A 396 5.22 43.96 -1.55
N LEU A 397 5.83 44.77 -0.70
CA LEU A 397 6.13 44.40 0.69
C LEU A 397 5.28 45.14 1.71
N HIS A 398 4.81 46.35 1.40
CA HIS A 398 4.02 47.16 2.34
C HIS A 398 2.75 46.43 2.79
N ASP A 399 1.95 45.93 1.86
CA ASP A 399 0.71 45.22 2.20
C ASP A 399 1.00 43.94 2.98
N LEU A 400 2.09 43.22 2.65
CA LEU A 400 2.53 42.07 3.44
C LEU A 400 2.93 42.46 4.86
N ASP A 401 3.64 43.57 5.03
CA ASP A 401 4.11 44.05 6.33
C ASP A 401 2.92 44.43 7.22
N ASP A 402 2.00 45.21 6.66
CA ASP A 402 0.76 45.62 7.31
C ASP A 402 -0.14 44.42 7.66
N ASP A 403 -0.33 43.49 6.74
CA ASP A 403 -1.21 42.32 6.95
C ASP A 403 -0.63 41.33 7.98
N LEU A 404 0.69 41.15 7.97
CA LEU A 404 1.35 40.06 8.70
C LEU A 404 1.87 40.50 10.06
N PHE A 405 2.37 41.73 10.17
CA PHE A 405 2.91 42.26 11.42
C PHE A 405 1.95 43.27 12.06
N GLY A 406 1.16 44.00 11.27
CA GLY A 406 0.24 45.01 11.76
C GLY A 406 0.92 46.16 12.49
N SER A 407 0.14 47.16 12.85
CA SER A 407 0.59 48.24 13.75
C SER A 407 0.23 47.98 15.22
N ASP A 408 -0.63 46.98 15.47
CA ASP A 408 -1.18 46.68 16.78
C ASP A 408 -0.28 45.72 17.58
N LEU A 409 -0.15 45.98 18.88
CA LEU A 409 0.57 45.11 19.79
C LEU A 409 -0.18 43.77 19.94
N LEU A 410 0.45 42.67 19.52
CA LEU A 410 -0.11 41.33 19.62
C LEU A 410 -0.25 40.89 21.09
N TRP A 411 -1.41 40.34 21.44
CA TRP A 411 -1.68 39.70 22.73
C TRP A 411 -1.78 38.17 22.54
N PRO A 412 -1.10 37.35 23.37
CA PRO A 412 -0.36 37.70 24.58
C PRO A 412 1.02 38.32 24.31
N PRO A 413 1.59 39.08 25.26
CA PRO A 413 2.91 39.70 25.11
C PRO A 413 3.96 38.62 24.80
N GLY A 414 4.66 38.78 23.67
CA GLY A 414 5.65 37.80 23.19
C GLY A 414 5.15 36.84 22.10
N SER A 415 3.89 36.93 21.67
CA SER A 415 3.46 36.29 20.42
C SER A 415 4.03 37.07 19.23
N HIS A 416 4.92 36.45 18.47
CA HIS A 416 5.42 36.98 17.21
C HIS A 416 4.75 36.23 16.06
N VAL A 417 4.29 36.96 15.05
CA VAL A 417 3.94 36.35 13.77
C VAL A 417 5.24 36.06 13.03
N PHE A 418 5.39 34.85 12.53
CA PHE A 418 6.59 34.43 11.80
C PHE A 418 6.22 34.14 10.35
N LEU A 419 7.08 34.60 9.43
CA LEU A 419 7.05 34.17 8.04
C LEU A 419 7.52 32.71 7.96
N GLN A 420 6.62 31.79 7.62
CA GLN A 420 6.95 30.38 7.41
C GLN A 420 7.21 30.10 5.93
N ASP A 421 8.28 30.67 5.39
CA ASP A 421 8.74 30.37 4.04
C ASP A 421 9.94 29.43 4.05
N VAL A 422 9.81 28.31 3.33
CA VAL A 422 10.93 27.42 3.01
C VAL A 422 11.69 27.98 1.81
N PHE A 423 13.00 28.09 1.87
CA PHE A 423 13.81 28.52 0.73
C PHE A 423 14.60 27.35 0.18
N TYR A 424 14.53 27.12 -1.13
CA TYR A 424 15.45 26.23 -1.82
C TYR A 424 16.66 27.01 -2.35
N ARG A 425 17.74 26.28 -2.63
CA ARG A 425 18.98 26.88 -3.15
C ARG A 425 18.71 27.68 -4.43
N GLU A 426 17.86 27.16 -5.31
CA GLU A 426 17.53 27.77 -6.59
C GLU A 426 16.74 29.08 -6.41
N ASP A 427 15.96 29.19 -5.33
CA ASP A 427 15.22 30.42 -5.00
C ASP A 427 16.21 31.51 -4.59
N LEU A 428 17.16 31.17 -3.70
CA LEU A 428 18.21 32.08 -3.25
C LEU A 428 19.09 32.53 -4.42
N THR A 429 19.57 31.60 -5.24
CA THR A 429 20.37 31.93 -6.43
C THR A 429 19.57 32.83 -7.38
N PHE A 430 18.31 32.53 -7.64
CA PHE A 430 17.47 33.34 -8.54
C PHE A 430 17.27 34.78 -8.05
N ILE A 431 16.94 34.95 -6.77
CA ILE A 431 16.64 36.24 -6.14
C ILE A 431 17.93 37.05 -5.99
N PHE A 432 18.93 36.51 -5.31
CA PHE A 432 20.12 37.27 -4.93
C PHE A 432 21.03 37.57 -6.11
N ASP A 433 21.16 36.67 -7.09
CA ASP A 433 21.99 36.96 -8.27
C ASP A 433 21.47 38.18 -9.04
N ARG A 434 20.15 38.34 -9.08
CA ARG A 434 19.48 39.48 -9.72
C ARG A 434 19.51 40.74 -8.87
N MET A 435 19.20 40.63 -7.58
CA MET A 435 19.16 41.80 -6.69
C MET A 435 20.54 42.41 -6.44
N LEU A 436 21.60 41.59 -6.43
CA LEU A 436 22.96 42.05 -6.15
C LEU A 436 23.74 42.43 -7.41
N ASN A 437 23.14 42.31 -8.60
CA ASN A 437 23.81 42.47 -9.89
C ASN A 437 25.12 41.67 -9.99
N THR A 438 25.19 40.51 -9.32
CA THR A 438 26.33 39.62 -9.49
C THR A 438 26.18 38.99 -10.87
N ASP A 439 26.97 39.47 -11.82
CA ASP A 439 27.01 38.99 -13.21
C ASP A 439 26.99 37.46 -13.25
N SER A 440 25.82 36.90 -13.55
CA SER A 440 25.60 35.44 -13.65
C SER A 440 26.37 34.81 -14.82
N SER A 441 27.03 35.63 -15.65
CA SER A 441 27.96 35.22 -16.70
C SER A 441 29.26 34.59 -16.16
N GLY A 442 29.67 34.93 -14.93
CA GLY A 442 30.87 34.38 -14.30
C GLY A 442 30.68 33.07 -13.52
N ILE A 443 29.43 32.76 -13.12
CA ILE A 443 29.13 31.63 -12.22
C ILE A 443 28.65 30.38 -13.00
N ARG A 444 28.11 30.53 -14.21
CA ARG A 444 27.68 29.38 -15.05
C ARG A 444 28.79 28.41 -15.46
N GLY A 445 30.06 28.75 -15.26
CA GLY A 445 31.19 27.84 -15.50
C GLY A 445 31.68 27.09 -14.25
N LYS A 446 31.13 27.39 -13.07
CA LYS A 446 31.48 26.73 -11.81
C LYS A 446 30.20 26.56 -11.00
N GLU A 447 29.34 25.65 -11.43
CA GLU A 447 28.45 25.04 -10.46
C GLU A 447 29.32 24.46 -9.34
N VAL A 448 29.21 25.05 -8.15
CA VAL A 448 29.81 24.49 -6.96
C VAL A 448 29.02 23.21 -6.68
N ILE A 449 29.51 22.11 -7.26
CA ILE A 449 29.08 20.75 -6.96
C ILE A 449 29.14 20.64 -5.43
N PRO A 450 28.02 20.36 -4.75
CA PRO A 450 27.98 20.16 -3.31
C PRO A 450 29.11 19.21 -2.90
N LYS A 451 29.83 19.49 -1.82
CA LYS A 451 30.91 18.61 -1.34
C LYS A 451 30.44 17.15 -1.16
N SER A 452 29.15 16.91 -0.97
CA SER A 452 28.52 15.58 -0.91
C SER A 452 28.41 14.86 -2.26
N GLN A 453 28.27 15.60 -3.37
CA GLN A 453 28.26 15.05 -4.74
C GLN A 453 29.66 14.93 -5.35
N ARG A 454 30.68 15.50 -4.72
CA ARG A 454 32.09 15.11 -4.94
C ARG A 454 32.35 13.72 -4.34
N LYS A 455 31.60 12.69 -4.74
CA LYS A 455 31.94 11.30 -4.37
C LYS A 455 33.23 10.91 -5.09
N ARG A 456 34.08 10.23 -4.32
CA ARG A 456 35.39 9.69 -4.68
C ARG A 456 35.33 9.05 -6.07
N LYS A 457 36.23 9.47 -6.98
CA LYS A 457 36.55 8.68 -8.17
C LYS A 457 36.65 7.21 -7.75
N PRO A 458 35.96 6.27 -8.41
CA PRO A 458 36.22 4.86 -8.20
C PRO A 458 37.73 4.67 -8.42
N ARG A 459 38.38 4.07 -7.43
CA ARG A 459 39.79 3.71 -7.53
C ARG A 459 39.84 2.73 -8.69
N ALA A 460 40.35 3.15 -9.84
CA ALA A 460 40.61 2.26 -10.95
C ALA A 460 41.58 1.19 -10.41
N GLU A 461 41.05 0.00 -10.15
CA GLU A 461 41.88 -1.18 -9.92
C GLU A 461 42.58 -1.46 -11.26
N LYS A 462 43.90 -1.51 -11.19
CA LYS A 462 44.81 -1.83 -12.30
C LYS A 462 44.79 -3.31 -12.60
#